data_AF-A0A1I6KJ55-F1
#
_entry.id   AF-A0A1I6KJ55-F1
#
_cell.length_a   1.000
_cell.length_b   1.000
_cell.length_c   1.000
_cell.angle_alpha   90.00
_cell.angle_beta   90.00
_cell.angle_gamma   90.00
#
_symmetry.space_group_name_H-M   'P 1'
#
loop_
_entity.id
_entity.type
_entity.pdbx_description
1 polymer ?
#
loop_
_entity_poly.entity_id
_entity_poly.type
_entity_poly.pdbx_seq_one_letter_code
_entity_poly.pdbx_strand_id
1 'polypeptide(L)'
;MTRLAIDQLTLWITAAANEHSLDLPAYVEERTGASHRATLAALRRLVDAQWLTRSGTTRRPVFGPGALRQVARSYTLHGLMEDVVWQRDFAPHFQLPRHVARMVQHGFTELVNNAIDHSGGTSVTVSLRQTPTHAQLLVSDDGCGVFDKICDTYELTDARHAMLELSKGRLTTQPQAHTGRGLFFSSQLADVFDIHANGKAFQRRAWEGNAWKDGKGLPRQGSSIYMAMALESTRTLEQVLEQWSVDGSGIAFDQTRVMLNLVVGAGQMLDSRAQARRVAARLPQFKRAEVDFAGVTDVGHAFADELFRVFARAHQDVELVPLNMTPRIAALVQAARNA
;
A
#
# COMPACT_ATOMS: atom_id res chain seq x y z
N MET A 1 2.11 -15.94 38.97
CA MET A 1 1.58 -16.61 37.76
C MET A 1 1.61 -15.61 36.62
N THR A 2 2.34 -15.91 35.55
CA THR A 2 2.42 -15.04 34.36
C THR A 2 1.04 -14.96 33.71
N ARG A 3 0.45 -13.76 33.67
CA ARG A 3 -0.83 -13.54 33.00
C ARG A 3 -0.55 -13.43 31.50
N LEU A 4 -1.09 -14.36 30.72
CA LEU A 4 -0.98 -14.30 29.27
C LEU A 4 -1.69 -13.06 28.72
N ALA A 5 -0.92 -12.22 28.03
CA ALA A 5 -1.38 -11.02 27.36
C ALA A 5 -2.02 -11.41 26.02
N ILE A 6 -3.30 -11.09 25.85
CA ILE A 6 -4.09 -11.55 24.68
C ILE A 6 -3.55 -10.95 23.39
N ASP A 7 -3.16 -9.68 23.43
CA ASP A 7 -2.53 -8.94 22.33
C ASP A 7 -1.27 -9.63 21.80
N GLN A 8 -0.47 -10.25 22.69
CA GLN A 8 0.72 -11.02 22.28
C GLN A 8 0.35 -12.37 21.68
N LEU A 9 -0.68 -13.04 22.20
CA LEU A 9 -1.15 -14.32 21.66
C LEU A 9 -1.73 -14.14 20.26
N THR A 10 -2.49 -13.06 20.01
CA THR A 10 -3.16 -12.84 18.72
C THR A 10 -2.19 -12.73 17.55
N LEU A 11 -0.92 -12.40 17.79
CA LEU A 11 0.12 -12.31 16.75
C LEU A 11 0.44 -13.66 16.09
N TRP A 12 0.18 -14.78 16.77
CA TRP A 12 0.57 -16.12 16.30
C TRP A 12 -0.45 -17.23 16.56
N ILE A 13 -1.50 -16.97 17.36
CA ILE A 13 -2.46 -18.02 17.73
C ILE A 13 -3.23 -18.58 16.53
N THR A 14 -3.46 -17.78 15.48
CA THR A 14 -4.11 -18.27 14.25
C THR A 14 -3.30 -19.39 13.61
N ALA A 15 -1.98 -19.21 13.47
CA ALA A 15 -1.10 -20.23 12.91
C ALA A 15 -1.05 -21.46 13.83
N ALA A 16 -0.84 -21.23 15.13
CA ALA A 16 -0.80 -22.32 16.11
C ALA A 16 -2.09 -23.15 16.14
N ALA A 17 -3.27 -22.53 16.05
CA ALA A 17 -4.53 -23.27 16.03
C ALA A 17 -4.74 -24.08 14.74
N ASN A 18 -4.10 -23.67 13.64
CA ASN A 18 -4.15 -24.42 12.38
C ASN A 18 -3.22 -25.64 12.42
N GLU A 19 -2.03 -25.48 13.00
CA GLU A 19 -0.97 -26.49 13.06
C GLU A 19 -1.16 -27.48 14.24
N HIS A 20 -1.66 -27.00 15.37
CA HIS A 20 -1.79 -27.71 16.64
C HIS A 20 -3.26 -27.83 17.07
N SER A 21 -4.16 -28.20 16.15
CA SER A 21 -5.61 -28.19 16.41
C SER A 21 -6.05 -29.11 17.57
N LEU A 22 -5.33 -30.21 17.81
CA LEU A 22 -5.66 -31.22 18.83
C LEU A 22 -4.91 -31.02 20.16
N ASP A 23 -3.81 -30.27 20.14
CA ASP A 23 -2.85 -30.11 21.22
C ASP A 23 -2.52 -28.64 21.54
N LEU A 24 -3.31 -27.69 21.02
CA LEU A 24 -3.11 -26.25 21.22
C LEU A 24 -2.82 -25.83 22.67
N PRO A 25 -3.50 -26.36 23.72
CA PRO A 25 -3.17 -26.02 25.09
C PRO A 25 -1.72 -26.38 25.45
N ALA A 26 -1.26 -27.59 25.11
CA ALA A 26 0.09 -28.04 25.40
C ALA A 26 1.13 -27.20 24.64
N TYR A 27 0.86 -26.91 23.35
CA TYR A 27 1.72 -26.04 22.55
C TYR A 27 1.86 -24.62 23.14
N VAL A 28 0.74 -24.02 23.60
CA VAL A 28 0.76 -22.69 24.22
C VAL A 28 1.52 -22.71 25.55
N GLU A 29 1.37 -23.77 26.35
CA GLU A 29 2.12 -23.96 27.60
C GLU A 29 3.63 -24.03 27.34
N GLU A 30 4.06 -24.85 26.39
CA GLU A 30 5.47 -24.99 26.00
C GLU A 30 6.04 -23.65 25.53
N ARG A 31 5.34 -22.97 24.61
CA ARG A 31 5.81 -21.72 24.01
C ARG A 31 5.87 -20.55 24.99
N THR A 32 5.02 -20.53 26.01
CA THR A 32 4.88 -19.36 26.91
C THR A 32 5.37 -19.61 28.33
N GLY A 33 5.59 -20.86 28.74
CA GLY A 33 5.88 -21.24 30.12
C GLY A 33 4.72 -21.02 31.09
N ALA A 34 3.51 -20.75 30.59
CA ALA A 34 2.33 -20.53 31.44
C ALA A 34 1.81 -21.85 32.03
N SER A 35 1.12 -21.75 33.17
CA SER A 35 0.45 -22.93 33.75
C SER A 35 -0.76 -23.34 32.93
N HIS A 36 -1.08 -24.63 32.90
CA HIS A 36 -2.24 -25.17 32.20
C HIS A 36 -3.55 -24.43 32.51
N ARG A 37 -3.79 -24.05 33.78
CA ARG A 37 -4.97 -23.26 34.17
C ARG A 37 -4.97 -21.87 33.52
N ALA A 38 -3.83 -21.20 33.45
CA ALA A 38 -3.71 -19.89 32.82
C ALA A 38 -3.89 -19.99 31.30
N THR A 39 -3.34 -21.02 30.67
CA THR A 39 -3.51 -21.32 29.25
C THR A 39 -4.97 -21.56 28.89
N LEU A 40 -5.66 -22.45 29.59
CA LEU A 40 -7.09 -22.71 29.32
C LEU A 40 -7.96 -21.45 29.50
N ALA A 41 -7.65 -20.62 30.49
CA ALA A 41 -8.34 -19.34 30.68
C ALA A 41 -8.08 -18.37 29.52
N ALA A 42 -6.86 -18.31 29.00
CA ALA A 42 -6.51 -17.49 27.84
C ALA A 42 -7.18 -18.00 26.55
N LEU A 43 -7.15 -19.31 26.30
CA LEU A 43 -7.81 -19.93 25.14
C LEU A 43 -9.32 -19.70 25.16
N ARG A 44 -9.97 -19.82 26.34
CA ARG A 44 -11.39 -19.49 26.47
C ARG A 44 -11.67 -18.03 26.10
N ARG A 45 -10.87 -17.09 26.58
CA ARG A 45 -11.00 -15.66 26.21
C ARG A 45 -10.81 -15.42 24.72
N LEU A 46 -9.91 -16.16 24.07
CA LEU A 46 -9.70 -16.08 22.62
C LEU A 46 -10.85 -16.66 21.82
N VAL A 47 -11.51 -17.73 22.32
CA VAL A 47 -12.76 -18.26 21.75
C VAL A 47 -13.89 -17.23 21.90
N ASP A 48 -14.08 -16.70 23.11
CA ASP A 48 -15.11 -15.70 23.40
C ASP A 48 -14.91 -14.42 22.54
N ALA A 49 -13.66 -14.07 22.24
CA ALA A 49 -13.28 -12.94 21.38
C ALA A 49 -13.19 -13.29 19.88
N GLN A 50 -13.63 -14.48 19.46
CA GLN A 50 -13.67 -14.94 18.06
C GLN A 50 -12.32 -15.07 17.33
N TRP A 51 -11.20 -15.14 18.06
CA TRP A 51 -9.88 -15.48 17.51
C TRP A 51 -9.70 -16.98 17.31
N LEU A 52 -10.43 -17.78 18.08
CA LEU A 52 -10.44 -19.23 18.00
C LEU A 52 -11.87 -19.74 17.89
N THR A 53 -12.03 -20.89 17.25
CA THR A 53 -13.19 -21.77 17.42
C THR A 53 -12.79 -22.95 18.29
N ARG A 54 -13.78 -23.52 18.98
CA ARG A 54 -13.60 -24.74 19.75
C ARG A 54 -14.74 -25.71 19.44
N SER A 55 -14.38 -26.92 19.08
CA SER A 55 -15.28 -28.04 18.85
C SER A 55 -14.79 -29.29 19.61
N GLY A 56 -15.41 -30.44 19.36
CA GLY A 56 -15.09 -31.69 20.05
C GLY A 56 -15.64 -31.77 21.47
N THR A 57 -15.11 -32.68 22.27
CA THR A 57 -15.60 -32.93 23.64
C THR A 57 -14.79 -32.13 24.65
N THR A 58 -15.30 -32.01 25.88
CA THR A 58 -14.56 -31.35 26.97
C THR A 58 -13.21 -32.00 27.24
N ARG A 59 -13.09 -33.33 27.09
CA ARG A 59 -11.85 -34.10 27.31
C ARG A 59 -10.91 -34.12 26.10
N ARG A 60 -11.44 -33.89 24.90
CA ARG A 60 -10.69 -33.83 23.64
C ARG A 60 -11.16 -32.61 22.83
N PRO A 61 -10.81 -31.39 23.28
CA PRO A 61 -11.17 -30.18 22.56
C PRO A 61 -10.37 -30.12 21.25
N VAL A 62 -11.02 -29.67 20.19
CA VAL A 62 -10.36 -29.34 18.93
C VAL A 62 -10.47 -27.84 18.75
N PHE A 63 -9.33 -27.18 18.62
CA PHE A 63 -9.27 -25.75 18.34
C PHE A 63 -9.03 -25.52 16.86
N GLY A 64 -9.56 -24.41 16.35
CA GLY A 64 -9.28 -23.92 15.01
C GLY A 64 -9.25 -22.41 14.96
N PRO A 65 -8.76 -21.81 13.88
CA PRO A 65 -8.83 -20.36 13.69
C PRO A 65 -10.27 -19.84 13.75
N GLY A 66 -10.45 -18.66 14.34
CA GLY A 66 -11.73 -17.95 14.41
C GLY A 66 -12.03 -17.07 13.19
N ALA A 67 -13.02 -16.19 13.36
CA ALA A 67 -13.34 -15.16 12.37
C ALA A 67 -12.31 -14.02 12.38
N LEU A 68 -11.69 -13.75 13.54
CA LEU A 68 -10.51 -12.90 13.66
C LEU A 68 -9.26 -13.75 13.48
N ARG A 69 -8.40 -13.34 12.56
CA ARG A 69 -7.16 -14.05 12.23
C ARG A 69 -6.02 -13.07 12.13
N GLN A 70 -4.85 -13.45 12.63
CA GLN A 70 -3.65 -12.65 12.46
C GLN A 70 -2.42 -13.53 12.47
N VAL A 71 -1.50 -13.21 11.57
CA VAL A 71 -0.14 -13.72 11.58
C VAL A 71 0.78 -12.51 11.50
N ALA A 72 1.69 -12.40 12.46
CA ALA A 72 2.76 -11.41 12.45
C ALA A 72 4.10 -12.11 12.64
N ARG A 73 5.03 -11.89 11.71
CA ARG A 73 6.35 -12.49 11.69
C ARG A 73 7.39 -11.48 11.24
N SER A 74 8.62 -11.64 11.75
CA SER A 74 9.78 -10.84 11.35
C SER A 74 10.80 -11.74 10.68
N TYR A 75 11.41 -11.25 9.61
CA TYR A 75 12.36 -11.98 8.79
C TYR A 75 13.63 -11.15 8.60
N THR A 76 14.77 -11.84 8.51
CA THR A 76 15.99 -11.25 7.94
C THR A 76 15.78 -11.06 6.44
N LEU A 77 16.18 -9.91 5.90
CA LEU A 77 16.02 -9.61 4.47
C LEU A 77 16.98 -10.42 3.58
N HIS A 78 18.16 -10.75 4.09
CA HIS A 78 19.16 -11.52 3.34
C HIS A 78 18.64 -12.90 2.92
N GLY A 79 18.54 -13.13 1.61
CA GLY A 79 18.07 -14.40 1.03
C GLY A 79 16.58 -14.67 1.24
N LEU A 80 15.80 -13.68 1.66
CA LEU A 80 14.35 -13.81 1.81
C LEU A 80 13.70 -13.97 0.43
N MET A 81 12.76 -14.91 0.31
CA MET A 81 11.92 -15.09 -0.88
C MET A 81 10.46 -14.84 -0.49
N GLU A 82 9.87 -13.79 -1.03
CA GLU A 82 8.55 -13.30 -0.71
C GLU A 82 7.44 -14.32 -1.00
N ASP A 83 7.60 -15.08 -2.09
CA ASP A 83 6.61 -16.08 -2.53
C ASP A 83 6.57 -17.28 -1.58
N VAL A 84 7.74 -17.75 -1.12
CA VAL A 84 7.86 -18.83 -0.14
C VAL A 84 7.30 -18.39 1.21
N VAL A 85 7.62 -17.17 1.65
CA VAL A 85 7.07 -16.63 2.89
C VAL A 85 5.54 -16.54 2.81
N TRP A 86 4.99 -16.04 1.71
CA TRP A 86 3.54 -16.00 1.51
C TRP A 86 2.90 -17.38 1.60
N GLN A 87 3.40 -18.33 0.79
CA GLN A 87 2.84 -19.67 0.67
C GLN A 87 2.92 -20.48 1.97
N ARG A 88 4.05 -20.38 2.67
CA ARG A 88 4.29 -21.15 3.89
C ARG A 88 3.64 -20.52 5.11
N ASP A 89 3.85 -19.22 5.33
CA ASP A 89 3.62 -18.60 6.64
C ASP A 89 2.31 -17.81 6.72
N PHE A 90 1.68 -17.47 5.60
CA PHE A 90 0.48 -16.62 5.58
C PHE A 90 -0.71 -17.31 4.92
N ALA A 91 -0.60 -17.69 3.64
CA ALA A 91 -1.71 -18.19 2.83
C ALA A 91 -2.57 -19.29 3.52
N PRO A 92 -2.00 -20.28 4.23
CA PRO A 92 -2.78 -21.36 4.86
C PRO A 92 -3.66 -20.91 6.03
N HIS A 93 -3.44 -19.72 6.59
CA HIS A 93 -4.03 -19.30 7.85
C HIS A 93 -5.21 -18.33 7.70
N PHE A 94 -5.50 -17.85 6.49
CA PHE A 94 -6.58 -16.90 6.21
C PHE A 94 -7.68 -17.52 5.36
N GLN A 95 -8.90 -17.03 5.56
CA GLN A 95 -10.07 -17.46 4.80
C GLN A 95 -10.64 -16.25 4.07
N LEU A 96 -10.10 -15.98 2.89
CA LEU A 96 -10.43 -14.81 2.07
C LEU A 96 -11.18 -15.25 0.80
N PRO A 97 -12.13 -14.45 0.29
CA PRO A 97 -12.68 -14.66 -1.05
C PRO A 97 -11.55 -14.69 -2.09
N ARG A 98 -11.66 -15.58 -3.09
CA ARG A 98 -10.54 -15.90 -3.99
C ARG A 98 -9.93 -14.67 -4.68
N HIS A 99 -10.76 -13.73 -5.14
CA HIS A 99 -10.29 -12.51 -5.79
C HIS A 99 -9.60 -11.56 -4.79
N VAL A 100 -10.13 -11.44 -3.57
CA VAL A 100 -9.49 -10.67 -2.48
C VAL A 100 -8.16 -11.30 -2.07
N ALA A 101 -8.10 -12.62 -1.94
CA ALA A 101 -6.88 -13.36 -1.63
C ALA A 101 -5.77 -13.07 -2.66
N ARG A 102 -6.12 -12.99 -3.94
CA ARG A 102 -5.19 -12.64 -5.02
C ARG A 102 -4.70 -11.19 -4.93
N MET A 103 -5.57 -10.24 -4.60
CA MET A 103 -5.15 -8.84 -4.38
C MET A 103 -4.25 -8.69 -3.15
N VAL A 104 -4.58 -9.38 -2.04
CA VAL A 104 -3.75 -9.43 -0.83
C VAL A 104 -2.39 -10.05 -1.14
N GLN A 105 -2.35 -11.16 -1.88
CA GLN A 105 -1.10 -11.80 -2.29
C GLN A 105 -0.24 -10.85 -3.13
N HIS A 106 -0.82 -10.19 -4.14
CA HIS A 106 -0.07 -9.23 -4.96
C HIS A 106 0.51 -8.09 -4.10
N GLY A 107 -0.30 -7.48 -3.23
CA GLY A 107 0.20 -6.46 -2.31
C GLY A 107 1.28 -7.00 -1.37
N PHE A 108 1.13 -8.21 -0.84
CA PHE A 108 2.13 -8.86 0.00
C PHE A 108 3.47 -8.99 -0.71
N THR A 109 3.48 -9.60 -1.90
CA THR A 109 4.72 -9.89 -2.62
C THR A 109 5.41 -8.60 -3.06
N GLU A 110 4.67 -7.62 -3.58
CA GLU A 110 5.24 -6.34 -4.00
C GLU A 110 5.83 -5.54 -2.83
N LEU A 111 5.18 -5.54 -1.67
CA LEU A 111 5.67 -4.82 -0.50
C LEU A 111 6.88 -5.49 0.16
N VAL A 112 6.92 -6.83 0.18
CA VAL A 112 8.07 -7.57 0.70
C VAL A 112 9.26 -7.46 -0.26
N ASN A 113 9.04 -7.53 -1.59
CA ASN A 113 10.10 -7.32 -2.58
C ASN A 113 10.66 -5.90 -2.50
N ASN A 114 9.82 -4.88 -2.33
CA ASN A 114 10.31 -3.52 -2.09
C ASN A 114 11.23 -3.45 -0.85
N ALA A 115 10.88 -4.17 0.23
CA ALA A 115 11.75 -4.24 1.40
C ALA A 115 13.09 -4.96 1.09
N ILE A 116 13.06 -6.06 0.34
CA ILE A 116 14.26 -6.82 -0.07
C ILE A 116 15.18 -5.99 -0.96
N ASP A 117 14.63 -5.39 -2.01
CA ASP A 117 15.42 -4.81 -3.10
C ASP A 117 15.83 -3.36 -2.84
N HIS A 118 15.04 -2.61 -2.05
CA HIS A 118 15.18 -1.16 -1.98
C HIS A 118 15.43 -0.60 -0.59
N SER A 119 15.08 -1.32 0.48
CA SER A 119 15.20 -0.76 1.84
C SER A 119 16.67 -0.54 2.25
N GLY A 120 17.58 -1.42 1.83
CA GLY A 120 18.95 -1.47 2.36
C GLY A 120 19.01 -1.81 3.87
N GLY A 121 17.90 -2.28 4.43
CA GLY A 121 17.77 -2.69 5.83
C GLY A 121 18.28 -4.10 6.09
N THR A 122 18.06 -4.58 7.31
CA THR A 122 18.43 -5.94 7.74
C THR A 122 17.22 -6.83 7.97
N SER A 123 16.06 -6.23 8.28
CA SER A 123 14.87 -6.98 8.69
C SER A 123 13.58 -6.37 8.15
N VAL A 124 12.57 -7.23 8.02
CA VAL A 124 11.19 -6.84 7.70
C VAL A 124 10.22 -7.55 8.62
N THR A 125 9.29 -6.80 9.20
CA THR A 125 8.13 -7.33 9.92
C THR A 125 6.91 -7.28 9.01
N VAL A 126 6.24 -8.41 8.86
CA VAL A 126 4.99 -8.54 8.11
C VAL A 126 3.88 -9.00 9.03
N SER A 127 2.77 -8.26 9.03
CA SER A 127 1.55 -8.61 9.75
C SER A 127 0.37 -8.59 8.79
N LEU A 128 -0.29 -9.73 8.63
CA LEU A 128 -1.57 -9.83 7.96
C LEU A 128 -2.64 -10.12 9.00
N ARG A 129 -3.72 -9.35 9.00
CA ARG A 129 -4.87 -9.50 9.87
C ARG A 129 -6.13 -9.59 9.03
N GLN A 130 -7.02 -10.51 9.40
CA GLN A 130 -8.37 -10.59 8.88
C GLN A 130 -9.36 -10.31 10.00
N THR A 131 -10.30 -9.42 9.72
CA THR A 131 -11.53 -9.20 10.48
C THR A 131 -12.71 -9.78 9.69
N PRO A 132 -13.95 -9.76 10.22
CA PRO A 132 -15.11 -10.23 9.46
C PRO A 132 -15.36 -9.44 8.17
N THR A 133 -14.85 -8.21 8.08
CA THR A 133 -15.11 -7.30 6.96
C THR A 133 -13.88 -6.92 6.16
N HIS A 134 -12.67 -7.08 6.68
CA HIS A 134 -11.45 -6.59 6.01
C HIS A 134 -10.27 -7.57 6.12
N ALA A 135 -9.40 -7.55 5.11
CA ALA A 135 -8.01 -7.98 5.19
C ALA A 135 -7.10 -6.74 5.35
N GLN A 136 -6.13 -6.81 6.25
CA GLN A 136 -5.26 -5.70 6.66
C GLN A 136 -3.81 -6.19 6.67
N LEU A 137 -3.01 -5.67 5.74
CA LEU A 137 -1.60 -6.00 5.60
C LEU A 137 -0.76 -4.81 6.09
N LEU A 138 0.24 -5.09 6.91
CA LEU A 138 1.29 -4.16 7.31
C LEU A 138 2.64 -4.79 7.01
N VAL A 139 3.46 -4.12 6.22
CA VAL A 139 4.86 -4.47 5.96
C VAL A 139 5.72 -3.33 6.50
N SER A 140 6.74 -3.65 7.30
CA SER A 140 7.63 -2.65 7.89
C SER A 140 9.08 -3.09 7.87
N ASP A 141 9.92 -2.36 7.16
CA ASP A 141 11.37 -2.54 7.13
C ASP A 141 12.08 -1.62 8.14
N ASP A 142 13.37 -1.88 8.37
CA ASP A 142 14.28 -1.08 9.18
C ASP A 142 15.31 -0.31 8.34
N GLY A 143 15.03 -0.10 7.05
CA GLY A 143 15.98 0.43 6.07
C GLY A 143 16.06 1.96 6.01
N CYS A 144 16.46 2.46 4.85
CA CYS A 144 16.66 3.88 4.58
C CYS A 144 15.35 4.68 4.47
N GLY A 145 14.20 4.03 4.24
CA GLY A 145 12.92 4.69 4.07
C GLY A 145 12.61 5.06 2.61
N VAL A 146 11.38 4.77 2.18
CA VAL A 146 10.97 4.87 0.76
C VAL A 146 11.10 6.28 0.19
N PHE A 147 10.80 7.34 0.95
CA PHE A 147 10.88 8.71 0.45
C PHE A 147 12.32 9.16 0.28
N ASP A 148 13.20 8.88 1.25
CA ASP A 148 14.61 9.26 1.18
C ASP A 148 15.29 8.51 0.03
N LYS A 149 15.00 7.21 -0.13
CA LYS A 149 15.49 6.42 -1.27
C LYS A 149 15.10 7.00 -2.63
N ILE A 150 13.86 7.48 -2.77
CA ILE A 150 13.37 8.12 -4.00
C ILE A 150 14.02 9.50 -4.18
N CYS A 151 14.10 10.31 -3.12
CA CYS A 151 14.71 11.63 -3.17
C CYS A 151 16.18 11.54 -3.60
N ASP A 152 16.95 10.63 -3.02
CA ASP A 152 18.37 10.44 -3.34
C ASP A 152 18.56 9.98 -4.80
N THR A 153 17.70 9.08 -5.28
CA THR A 153 17.85 8.51 -6.63
C THR A 153 17.46 9.50 -7.74
N TYR A 154 16.47 10.36 -7.47
CA TYR A 154 15.89 11.27 -8.46
C TYR A 154 16.20 12.75 -8.17
N GLU A 155 17.12 13.03 -7.25
CA GLU A 155 17.56 14.37 -6.82
C GLU A 155 16.37 15.27 -6.43
N LEU A 156 15.39 14.71 -5.72
CA LEU A 156 14.19 15.42 -5.30
C LEU A 156 14.41 16.08 -3.94
N THR A 157 13.77 17.24 -3.75
CA THR A 157 13.99 18.08 -2.57
C THR A 157 13.36 17.53 -1.30
N ASP A 158 12.22 16.84 -1.40
CA ASP A 158 11.46 16.38 -0.24
C ASP A 158 10.52 15.21 -0.53
N ALA A 159 9.98 14.63 0.55
CA ALA A 159 9.06 13.50 0.50
C ALA A 159 7.76 13.78 -0.27
N ARG A 160 7.33 15.05 -0.40
CA ARG A 160 6.13 15.41 -1.18
C ARG A 160 6.42 15.31 -2.67
N HIS A 161 7.59 15.74 -3.12
CA HIS A 161 8.05 15.52 -4.49
C HIS A 161 8.24 14.03 -4.78
N ALA A 162 8.80 13.26 -3.84
CA ALA A 162 8.88 11.80 -3.97
C ALA A 162 7.48 11.16 -4.09
N MET A 163 6.52 11.61 -3.28
CA MET A 163 5.13 11.13 -3.34
C MET A 163 4.46 11.49 -4.66
N LEU A 164 4.69 12.69 -5.21
CA LEU A 164 4.23 13.08 -6.54
C LEU A 164 4.75 12.10 -7.60
N GLU A 165 6.05 11.81 -7.60
CA GLU A 165 6.65 10.88 -8.56
C GLU A 165 6.17 9.43 -8.40
N LEU A 166 5.94 8.99 -7.16
CA LEU A 166 5.37 7.67 -6.86
C LEU A 166 3.93 7.58 -7.33
N SER A 167 3.14 8.66 -7.16
CA SER A 167 1.73 8.72 -7.54
C SER A 167 1.51 8.62 -9.05
N LYS A 168 2.52 8.98 -9.87
CA LYS A 168 2.49 8.81 -11.33
C LYS A 168 2.65 7.33 -11.73
N GLY A 169 3.22 6.50 -10.87
CA GLY A 169 3.61 5.12 -11.18
C GLY A 169 4.84 5.02 -12.10
N ARG A 170 5.21 3.79 -12.49
CA ARG A 170 6.44 3.45 -13.25
C ARG A 170 7.73 3.98 -12.62
N LEU A 171 7.76 4.10 -11.29
CA LEU A 171 8.89 4.64 -10.55
C LEU A 171 9.69 3.48 -9.95
N THR A 172 11.00 3.43 -10.19
CA THR A 172 11.89 2.36 -9.70
C THR A 172 13.31 2.88 -9.55
N THR A 173 13.95 2.55 -8.42
CA THR A 173 15.37 2.87 -8.22
C THR A 173 16.32 1.85 -8.86
N GLN A 174 15.77 0.78 -9.47
CA GLN A 174 16.52 -0.24 -10.20
C GLN A 174 15.79 -0.61 -11.51
N PRO A 175 15.90 0.21 -12.57
CA PRO A 175 15.14 0.04 -13.82
C PRO A 175 15.52 -1.22 -14.62
N GLN A 176 16.68 -1.82 -14.36
CA GLN A 176 17.09 -3.08 -14.99
C GLN A 176 16.39 -4.31 -14.39
N ALA A 177 15.92 -4.22 -13.15
CA ALA A 177 15.31 -5.32 -12.41
C ALA A 177 13.79 -5.15 -12.24
N HIS A 178 13.29 -3.90 -12.19
CA HIS A 178 11.88 -3.63 -11.95
C HIS A 178 11.28 -2.62 -12.92
N THR A 179 9.99 -2.78 -13.18
CA THR A 179 9.19 -1.90 -14.05
C THR A 179 8.54 -0.73 -13.31
N GLY A 180 8.72 -0.65 -11.98
CA GLY A 180 8.17 0.42 -11.14
C GLY A 180 6.64 0.35 -10.96
N ARG A 181 6.09 -0.87 -11.00
CA ARG A 181 4.64 -1.16 -10.93
C ARG A 181 4.16 -1.42 -9.49
N GLY A 182 4.98 -2.04 -8.65
CA GLY A 182 4.57 -2.64 -7.38
C GLY A 182 3.82 -1.73 -6.42
N LEU A 183 4.49 -0.69 -5.91
CA LEU A 183 3.89 0.25 -4.96
C LEU A 183 2.67 0.97 -5.53
N PHE A 184 2.73 1.33 -6.82
CA PHE A 184 1.62 1.98 -7.48
C PHE A 184 0.37 1.09 -7.48
N PHE A 185 0.44 -0.12 -8.03
CA PHE A 185 -0.73 -1.02 -8.09
C PHE A 185 -1.17 -1.48 -6.71
N SER A 186 -0.25 -1.74 -5.79
CA SER A 186 -0.58 -2.03 -4.38
C SER A 186 -1.41 -0.90 -3.77
N SER A 187 -1.05 0.35 -4.06
CA SER A 187 -1.83 1.50 -3.61
C SER A 187 -3.24 1.50 -4.19
N GLN A 188 -3.40 1.23 -5.50
CA GLN A 188 -4.70 1.25 -6.19
C GLN A 188 -5.65 0.12 -5.77
N LEU A 189 -5.12 -1.06 -5.43
CA LEU A 189 -5.90 -2.19 -4.94
C LEU A 189 -6.55 -1.92 -3.59
N ALA A 190 -5.89 -1.18 -2.71
CA ALA A 190 -6.35 -0.99 -1.34
C ALA A 190 -7.55 -0.03 -1.23
N ASP A 191 -8.44 -0.27 -0.28
CA ASP A 191 -9.42 0.74 0.18
C ASP A 191 -8.75 1.81 1.06
N VAL A 192 -7.76 1.39 1.83
CA VAL A 192 -6.95 2.21 2.73
C VAL A 192 -5.50 1.91 2.44
N PHE A 193 -4.70 2.92 2.11
CA PHE A 193 -3.27 2.78 1.91
C PHE A 193 -2.53 3.88 2.66
N ASP A 194 -1.61 3.50 3.54
CA ASP A 194 -0.75 4.42 4.27
C ASP A 194 0.72 4.08 4.00
N ILE A 195 1.50 5.12 3.70
CA ILE A 195 2.95 5.03 3.56
C ILE A 195 3.55 5.90 4.64
N HIS A 196 4.33 5.31 5.55
CA HIS A 196 5.13 6.01 6.54
C HIS A 196 6.60 5.74 6.27
N ALA A 197 7.44 6.78 6.33
CA ALA A 197 8.89 6.61 6.39
C ALA A 197 9.55 7.82 7.05
N ASN A 198 10.46 7.57 8.00
CA ASN A 198 11.32 8.58 8.63
C ASN A 198 10.58 9.86 9.08
N GLY A 199 9.45 9.71 9.78
CA GLY A 199 8.66 10.86 10.26
C GLY A 199 7.84 11.58 9.19
N LYS A 200 7.76 11.06 7.97
CA LYS A 200 6.85 11.50 6.90
C LYS A 200 5.77 10.45 6.66
N ALA A 201 4.58 10.89 6.25
CA ALA A 201 3.53 9.98 5.89
C ALA A 201 2.57 10.55 4.84
N PHE A 202 2.04 9.66 4.02
CA PHE A 202 0.95 9.95 3.08
C PHE A 202 -0.09 8.85 3.15
N GLN A 203 -1.34 9.23 2.96
CA GLN A 203 -2.48 8.33 3.04
C GLN A 203 -3.40 8.49 1.83
N ARG A 204 -3.98 7.37 1.40
CA ARG A 204 -4.97 7.29 0.32
C ARG A 204 -6.18 6.51 0.82
N ARG A 205 -7.38 7.00 0.52
CA ARG A 205 -8.66 6.37 0.88
C ARG A 205 -9.55 6.27 -0.35
N ALA A 206 -10.14 5.10 -0.58
CA ALA A 206 -10.98 4.86 -1.75
C ALA A 206 -12.25 5.73 -1.76
N TRP A 207 -12.85 5.95 -0.59
CA TRP A 207 -14.06 6.77 -0.45
C TRP A 207 -13.81 8.29 -0.50
N GLU A 208 -12.55 8.73 -0.56
CA GLU A 208 -12.18 10.15 -0.66
C GLU A 208 -11.65 10.49 -2.06
N GLY A 209 -12.20 9.83 -3.08
CA GLY A 209 -11.82 10.04 -4.48
C GLY A 209 -10.41 9.55 -4.82
N ASN A 210 -9.82 8.67 -4.00
CA ASN A 210 -8.46 8.15 -4.17
C ASN A 210 -7.36 9.23 -4.13
N ALA A 211 -7.65 10.41 -3.59
CA ALA A 211 -6.66 11.48 -3.46
C ALA A 211 -5.64 11.14 -2.37
N TRP A 212 -4.37 11.47 -2.64
CA TRP A 212 -3.32 11.42 -1.63
C TRP A 212 -3.41 12.62 -0.70
N LYS A 213 -3.22 12.38 0.59
CA LYS A 213 -3.22 13.42 1.64
C LYS A 213 -2.01 13.23 2.55
N ASP A 214 -1.54 14.32 3.16
CA ASP A 214 -0.54 14.24 4.21
C ASP A 214 -1.08 13.40 5.38
N GLY A 215 -0.21 12.54 5.92
CA GLY A 215 -0.46 11.76 7.12
C GLY A 215 0.38 12.26 8.30
N LYS A 216 0.08 11.78 9.50
CA LYS A 216 0.95 11.99 10.65
C LYS A 216 2.09 10.97 10.60
N GLY A 217 3.30 11.46 10.33
CA GLY A 217 4.50 10.64 10.33
C GLY A 217 4.73 9.95 11.67
N LEU A 218 5.23 8.72 11.61
CA LEU A 218 5.68 7.99 12.80
C LEU A 218 7.18 8.25 12.97
N PRO A 219 7.68 8.55 14.18
CA PRO A 219 9.11 8.76 14.44
C PRO A 219 9.83 7.42 14.49
N ARG A 220 9.94 6.77 13.32
CA ARG A 220 10.55 5.45 13.13
C ARG A 220 11.39 5.50 11.86
N GLN A 221 12.55 4.85 11.92
CA GLN A 221 13.42 4.63 10.76
C GLN A 221 12.87 3.49 9.88
N GLY A 222 13.07 3.63 8.56
CA GLY A 222 12.63 2.66 7.56
C GLY A 222 11.27 3.02 7.00
N SER A 223 10.65 2.07 6.28
CA SER A 223 9.31 2.24 5.74
C SER A 223 8.30 1.35 6.43
N SER A 224 7.09 1.86 6.65
CA SER A 224 5.92 1.09 7.07
C SER A 224 4.78 1.36 6.10
N ILE A 225 4.35 0.32 5.41
CA ILE A 225 3.25 0.40 4.44
C ILE A 225 2.10 -0.44 4.96
N TYR A 226 0.96 0.22 5.15
CA TYR A 226 -0.29 -0.40 5.53
C TYR A 226 -1.25 -0.39 4.34
N MET A 227 -1.90 -1.52 4.09
CA MET A 227 -2.99 -1.61 3.15
C MET A 227 -4.16 -2.41 3.72
N ALA A 228 -5.38 -1.95 3.48
CA ALA A 228 -6.58 -2.71 3.83
C ALA A 228 -7.54 -2.83 2.64
N MET A 229 -8.21 -3.97 2.57
CA MET A 229 -9.20 -4.31 1.55
C MET A 229 -10.43 -4.93 2.20
N ALA A 230 -11.62 -4.48 1.81
CA ALA A 230 -12.87 -5.07 2.22
C ALA A 230 -13.00 -6.49 1.65
N LEU A 231 -13.46 -7.45 2.46
CA LEU A 231 -13.70 -8.82 2.02
C LEU A 231 -14.87 -8.91 1.03
N GLU A 232 -15.81 -7.96 1.10
CA GLU A 232 -16.94 -7.85 0.16
C GLU A 232 -16.61 -7.03 -1.10
N SER A 233 -15.35 -6.61 -1.27
CA SER A 233 -14.94 -5.83 -2.44
C SER A 233 -15.28 -6.57 -3.74
N THR A 234 -15.90 -5.87 -4.68
CA THR A 234 -16.14 -6.36 -6.04
C THR A 234 -14.98 -6.09 -6.98
N ARG A 235 -13.99 -5.30 -6.53
CA ARG A 235 -12.79 -4.97 -7.31
C ARG A 235 -11.93 -6.22 -7.50
N THR A 236 -11.36 -6.36 -8.68
CA THR A 236 -10.36 -7.39 -8.99
C THR A 236 -9.02 -6.77 -9.37
N LEU A 237 -7.96 -7.58 -9.31
CA LEU A 237 -6.64 -7.17 -9.79
C LEU A 237 -6.70 -6.78 -11.27
N GLU A 238 -7.40 -7.57 -12.09
CA GLU A 238 -7.62 -7.31 -13.52
C GLU A 238 -8.23 -5.93 -13.75
N GLN A 239 -9.35 -5.62 -13.11
CA GLN A 239 -10.04 -4.35 -13.28
C GLN A 239 -9.15 -3.15 -12.93
N VAL A 240 -8.30 -3.30 -11.90
CA VAL A 240 -7.34 -2.26 -11.54
C VAL A 240 -6.24 -2.14 -12.61
N LEU A 241 -5.72 -3.24 -13.14
CA LEU A 241 -4.75 -3.21 -14.22
C LEU A 241 -5.32 -2.57 -15.49
N GLU A 242 -6.55 -2.95 -15.88
CA GLU A 242 -7.27 -2.43 -17.05
C GLU A 242 -7.43 -0.91 -17.01
N GLN A 243 -7.68 -0.33 -15.82
CA GLN A 243 -7.80 1.13 -15.63
C GLN A 243 -6.54 1.93 -16.01
N TRP A 244 -5.38 1.28 -16.05
CA TRP A 244 -4.09 1.92 -16.32
C TRP A 244 -3.47 1.51 -17.67
N SER A 245 -4.28 0.85 -18.51
CA SER A 245 -3.95 0.51 -19.90
C SER A 245 -4.87 1.28 -20.83
N VAL A 246 -4.31 2.05 -21.78
CA VAL A 246 -5.12 2.87 -22.70
C VAL A 246 -6.09 2.01 -23.55
N ASP A 247 -5.67 0.79 -23.91
CA ASP A 247 -6.48 -0.16 -24.67
C ASP A 247 -7.47 -0.97 -23.80
N GLY A 248 -7.45 -0.77 -22.47
CA GLY A 248 -8.28 -1.51 -21.51
C GLY A 248 -7.91 -2.98 -21.36
N SER A 249 -6.76 -3.45 -21.86
CA SER A 249 -6.34 -4.87 -21.73
C SER A 249 -5.75 -5.23 -20.38
N GLY A 250 -5.30 -4.23 -19.61
CA GLY A 250 -4.56 -4.41 -18.35
C GLY A 250 -3.12 -4.92 -18.51
N ILE A 251 -2.64 -5.07 -19.74
CA ILE A 251 -1.27 -5.54 -20.01
C ILE A 251 -0.30 -4.36 -19.93
N ALA A 252 -0.56 -3.32 -20.73
CA ALA A 252 0.26 -2.12 -20.72
C ALA A 252 0.02 -1.30 -19.45
N PHE A 253 1.06 -0.59 -19.01
CA PHE A 253 0.92 0.50 -18.04
C PHE A 253 1.36 1.78 -18.75
N ASP A 254 0.46 2.30 -19.58
CA ASP A 254 0.70 3.45 -20.44
C ASP A 254 -0.31 4.59 -20.20
N GLN A 255 -1.14 4.48 -19.16
CA GLN A 255 -1.96 5.56 -18.64
C GLN A 255 -1.54 5.93 -17.21
N THR A 256 -1.58 7.21 -16.86
CA THR A 256 -1.39 7.70 -15.48
C THR A 256 -2.33 8.86 -15.15
N ARG A 257 -2.48 9.17 -13.86
CA ARG A 257 -3.24 10.31 -13.36
C ARG A 257 -2.41 11.06 -12.32
N VAL A 258 -2.17 12.34 -12.57
CA VAL A 258 -1.43 13.22 -11.67
C VAL A 258 -2.40 14.11 -10.92
N MET A 259 -2.41 13.98 -9.59
CA MET A 259 -3.21 14.82 -8.72
C MET A 259 -2.43 16.10 -8.40
N LEU A 260 -2.91 17.24 -8.88
CA LEU A 260 -2.20 18.51 -8.69
C LEU A 260 -2.18 19.00 -7.24
N ASN A 261 -3.09 18.52 -6.40
CA ASN A 261 -3.09 18.81 -4.96
C ASN A 261 -1.81 18.32 -4.25
N LEU A 262 -1.07 17.35 -4.80
CA LEU A 262 0.23 16.91 -4.28
C LEU A 262 1.35 17.93 -4.56
N VAL A 263 1.21 18.74 -5.61
CA VAL A 263 2.17 19.78 -5.98
C VAL A 263 1.92 21.04 -5.17
N VAL A 264 0.67 21.29 -4.79
CA VAL A 264 0.26 22.45 -4.02
C VAL A 264 0.60 22.28 -2.53
N GLY A 265 1.59 23.03 -2.06
CA GLY A 265 1.78 23.29 -0.63
C GLY A 265 0.54 23.96 -0.02
N ALA A 266 0.31 23.79 1.28
CA ALA A 266 -0.75 24.54 1.97
C ALA A 266 -0.55 26.06 1.74
N GLY A 267 -1.50 26.72 1.08
CA GLY A 267 -1.45 28.15 0.75
C GLY A 267 -0.60 28.52 -0.47
N GLN A 268 -0.06 27.56 -1.22
CA GLN A 268 0.67 27.83 -2.47
C GLN A 268 -0.28 27.82 -3.67
N MET A 269 0.05 28.58 -4.72
CA MET A 269 -0.64 28.54 -6.01
C MET A 269 0.22 27.81 -7.05
N LEU A 270 -0.40 27.25 -8.08
CA LEU A 270 0.29 26.69 -9.24
C LEU A 270 0.47 27.77 -10.29
N ASP A 271 1.49 28.61 -10.13
CA ASP A 271 1.69 29.81 -10.94
C ASP A 271 2.92 29.76 -11.84
N SER A 272 3.90 28.91 -11.51
CA SER A 272 5.21 28.90 -12.15
C SER A 272 5.40 27.80 -13.19
N ARG A 273 6.26 28.08 -14.19
CA ARG A 273 6.74 27.06 -15.15
C ARG A 273 7.48 25.92 -14.47
N ALA A 274 8.21 26.20 -13.40
CA ALA A 274 8.96 25.20 -12.66
C ALA A 274 8.02 24.15 -12.04
N GLN A 275 6.88 24.56 -11.49
CA GLN A 275 5.85 23.62 -11.00
C GLN A 275 5.26 22.79 -12.15
N ALA A 276 4.95 23.41 -13.30
CA ALA A 276 4.46 22.69 -14.46
C ALA A 276 5.46 21.64 -14.97
N ARG A 277 6.76 21.96 -15.02
CA ARG A 277 7.81 20.98 -15.38
C ARG A 277 7.90 19.82 -14.39
N ARG A 278 7.73 20.07 -13.09
CA ARG A 278 7.69 18.99 -12.07
C ARG A 278 6.47 18.08 -12.27
N VAL A 279 5.31 18.64 -12.58
CA VAL A 279 4.11 17.87 -12.93
C VAL A 279 4.38 17.02 -14.18
N ALA A 280 4.95 17.64 -15.21
CA ALA A 280 5.22 17.01 -16.50
C ALA A 280 6.37 16.00 -16.48
N ALA A 281 7.24 16.06 -15.47
CA ALA A 281 8.36 15.14 -15.33
C ALA A 281 7.86 13.69 -15.38
N ARG A 282 8.54 12.86 -16.18
CA ARG A 282 8.23 11.44 -16.42
C ARG A 282 6.89 11.13 -17.10
N LEU A 283 6.06 12.13 -17.42
CA LEU A 283 4.86 11.91 -18.26
C LEU A 283 5.17 11.32 -19.65
N PRO A 284 6.32 11.61 -20.31
CA PRO A 284 6.69 10.95 -21.57
C PRO A 284 6.87 9.43 -21.50
N GLN A 285 6.81 8.83 -20.30
CA GLN A 285 6.80 7.38 -20.16
C GLN A 285 5.43 6.77 -20.46
N PHE A 286 4.37 7.58 -20.52
CA PHE A 286 2.97 7.17 -20.70
C PHE A 286 2.45 7.66 -22.05
N LYS A 287 1.46 6.97 -22.62
CA LYS A 287 0.72 7.44 -23.80
C LYS A 287 -0.40 8.40 -23.43
N ARG A 288 -0.96 8.28 -22.22
CA ARG A 288 -2.05 9.12 -21.73
C ARG A 288 -1.79 9.55 -20.30
N ALA A 289 -1.86 10.85 -20.04
CA ALA A 289 -1.71 11.39 -18.69
C ALA A 289 -2.88 12.31 -18.36
N GLU A 290 -3.66 11.89 -17.37
CA GLU A 290 -4.75 12.67 -16.82
C GLU A 290 -4.20 13.66 -15.77
N VAL A 291 -4.44 14.95 -15.96
CA VAL A 291 -4.02 16.01 -15.03
C VAL A 291 -5.24 16.44 -14.23
N ASP A 292 -5.31 16.03 -12.97
CA ASP A 292 -6.48 16.22 -12.12
C ASP A 292 -6.34 17.51 -11.28
N PHE A 293 -7.26 18.46 -11.53
CA PHE A 293 -7.35 19.74 -10.85
C PHE A 293 -8.26 19.71 -9.61
N ALA A 294 -8.73 18.53 -9.16
CA ALA A 294 -9.54 18.42 -7.97
C ALA A 294 -8.87 19.06 -6.75
N GLY A 295 -9.58 20.00 -6.11
CA GLY A 295 -9.07 20.78 -4.98
C GLY A 295 -8.15 21.94 -5.34
N VAL A 296 -7.88 22.19 -6.62
CA VAL A 296 -7.14 23.36 -7.11
C VAL A 296 -8.13 24.47 -7.48
N THR A 297 -8.02 25.62 -6.83
CA THR A 297 -8.93 26.75 -7.06
C THR A 297 -8.56 27.56 -8.29
N ASP A 298 -7.25 27.73 -8.55
CA ASP A 298 -6.73 28.57 -9.62
C ASP A 298 -5.30 28.16 -10.02
N VAL A 299 -4.91 28.52 -11.23
CA VAL A 299 -3.55 28.34 -11.76
C VAL A 299 -3.09 29.61 -12.49
N GLY A 300 -1.78 29.85 -12.50
CA GLY A 300 -1.20 30.96 -13.26
C GLY A 300 -1.07 30.63 -14.75
N HIS A 301 -1.07 31.68 -15.58
CA HIS A 301 -0.88 31.56 -17.03
C HIS A 301 0.42 30.82 -17.37
N ALA A 302 1.52 31.10 -16.66
CA ALA A 302 2.80 30.46 -16.96
C ALA A 302 2.80 28.95 -16.68
N PHE A 303 2.07 28.51 -15.65
CA PHE A 303 1.86 27.08 -15.38
C PHE A 303 1.07 26.41 -16.51
N ALA A 304 -0.07 27.00 -16.90
CA ALA A 304 -0.92 26.45 -17.97
C ALA A 304 -0.20 26.43 -19.33
N ASP A 305 0.51 27.51 -19.67
CA ASP A 305 1.32 27.64 -20.88
C ASP A 305 2.40 26.56 -20.97
N GLU A 306 3.16 26.35 -19.89
CA GLU A 306 4.23 25.36 -19.88
C GLU A 306 3.68 23.93 -20.02
N LEU A 307 2.58 23.59 -19.34
CA LEU A 307 2.05 22.22 -19.34
C LEU A 307 1.25 21.90 -20.61
N PHE A 308 0.34 22.79 -21.03
CA PHE A 308 -0.61 22.50 -22.12
C PHE A 308 -0.20 23.04 -23.49
N ARG A 309 0.85 23.87 -23.57
CA ARG A 309 1.42 24.31 -24.85
C ARG A 309 2.85 23.80 -25.03
N VAL A 310 3.76 24.15 -24.13
CA VAL A 310 5.20 23.84 -24.31
C VAL A 310 5.44 22.33 -24.24
N PHE A 311 5.03 21.69 -23.15
CA PHE A 311 5.17 20.24 -22.99
C PHE A 311 4.36 19.48 -24.04
N ALA A 312 3.08 19.83 -24.24
CA ALA A 312 2.22 19.15 -25.20
C ALA A 312 2.75 19.21 -26.65
N ARG A 313 3.38 20.32 -27.05
CA ARG A 313 4.03 20.43 -28.37
C ARG A 313 5.31 19.60 -28.45
N ALA A 314 6.07 19.49 -27.37
CA ALA A 314 7.32 18.72 -27.31
C ALA A 314 7.08 17.20 -27.25
N HIS A 315 5.92 16.78 -26.73
CA HIS A 315 5.56 15.38 -26.49
C HIS A 315 4.19 15.05 -27.09
N GLN A 316 4.11 15.06 -28.43
CA GLN A 316 2.88 14.80 -29.17
C GLN A 316 2.38 13.35 -29.05
N ASP A 317 3.25 12.44 -28.59
CA ASP A 317 2.97 11.05 -28.28
C ASP A 317 2.22 10.85 -26.95
N VAL A 318 2.12 11.90 -26.11
CA VAL A 318 1.41 11.89 -24.83
C VAL A 318 0.10 12.65 -24.95
N GLU A 319 -1.02 11.95 -24.80
CA GLU A 319 -2.33 12.58 -24.64
C GLU A 319 -2.46 13.20 -23.24
N LEU A 320 -2.42 14.52 -23.14
CA LEU A 320 -2.70 15.26 -21.90
C LEU A 320 -4.18 15.59 -21.73
N VAL A 321 -4.80 15.00 -20.72
CA VAL A 321 -6.25 15.13 -20.44
C VAL A 321 -6.48 15.87 -19.12
N PRO A 322 -6.91 17.14 -19.14
CA PRO A 322 -7.22 17.87 -17.91
C PRO A 322 -8.59 17.42 -17.35
N LEU A 323 -8.66 17.17 -16.05
CA LEU A 323 -9.87 16.74 -15.33
C LEU A 323 -10.20 17.71 -14.19
N ASN A 324 -11.48 17.78 -13.80
CA ASN A 324 -11.94 18.51 -12.61
C ASN A 324 -11.55 20.01 -12.56
N MET A 325 -11.48 20.68 -13.71
CA MET A 325 -11.13 22.09 -13.80
C MET A 325 -12.28 22.99 -13.32
N THR A 326 -11.95 24.10 -12.66
CA THR A 326 -12.87 25.23 -12.51
C THR A 326 -13.06 25.94 -13.87
N PRO A 327 -14.15 26.71 -14.07
CA PRO A 327 -14.35 27.46 -15.32
C PRO A 327 -13.17 28.37 -15.70
N ARG A 328 -12.53 28.97 -14.69
CA ARG A 328 -11.34 29.81 -14.88
C ARG A 328 -10.13 29.01 -15.36
N ILE A 329 -9.86 27.87 -14.73
CA ILE A 329 -8.77 26.97 -15.14
C ILE A 329 -9.02 26.47 -16.56
N ALA A 330 -10.25 26.08 -16.89
CA ALA A 330 -10.62 25.64 -18.24
C ALA A 330 -10.34 26.72 -19.30
N ALA A 331 -10.68 27.99 -19.02
CA ALA A 331 -10.38 29.10 -19.92
C ALA A 331 -8.87 29.30 -20.13
N LEU A 332 -8.05 29.19 -19.07
CA LEU A 332 -6.59 29.30 -19.15
C LEU A 332 -5.96 28.15 -19.95
N VAL A 333 -6.41 26.92 -19.70
CA VAL A 333 -5.95 25.73 -20.43
C VAL A 333 -6.32 25.84 -21.92
N GLN A 334 -7.53 26.30 -22.23
CA GLN A 334 -7.95 26.51 -23.61
C GLN A 334 -7.14 27.61 -24.31
N ALA A 335 -6.87 28.73 -23.61
CA ALA A 335 -6.02 29.79 -24.13
C ALA A 335 -4.59 29.31 -24.43
N ALA A 336 -4.00 28.53 -23.52
CA ALA A 336 -2.68 27.94 -23.72
C ALA A 336 -2.62 27.00 -24.93
N ARG A 337 -3.65 26.17 -25.13
CA ARG A 337 -3.72 25.24 -26.28
C ARG A 337 -3.88 25.95 -27.63
N ASN A 338 -4.48 27.13 -27.65
CA ASN A 338 -4.77 27.89 -28.87
C ASN A 338 -3.65 28.85 -29.28
N ALA A 339 -2.73 29.19 -28.37
CA ALA A 339 -1.52 29.98 -28.64
C ALA A 339 -0.43 29.09 -29.24
#